data_AF-A0A0J6Y411-F1
#
_entry.id   AF-A0A0J6Y411-F1
#
_cell.length_a   1.000
_cell.length_b   1.000
_cell.length_c   1.000
_cell.angle_alpha   90.00
_cell.angle_beta   90.00
_cell.angle_gamma   90.00
#
_symmetry.space_group_name_H-M   'P 1'
#
loop_
_entity.id
_entity.type
_entity.pdbx_description
1 polymer ?
#
loop_
_entity_poly.entity_id
_entity_poly.type
_entity_poly.pdbx_seq_one_letter_code
_entity_poly.pdbx_strand_id
1 'polypeptide(L)'
;MYRLSPFTYYVSAVLSTGVANTNVNCSAREFLRLIPPAGQTCGQYLHDYMLLAGGALLNPESTSACDFCPVKDTNTFLEQVNIRYSERWRNIGILFVYIFVNVIGAIGFYWLLRVPKTGLFKKKAKKD
;
A
#
# COMPACT_ATOMS: atom_id res chain seq x y z
N MET A 1 -14.88 4.87 2.19
CA MET A 1 -14.94 3.41 2.42
C MET A 1 -13.57 2.72 2.51
N TYR A 2 -12.52 3.18 1.82
CA TYR A 2 -11.17 2.57 1.85
C TYR A 2 -10.55 2.35 3.25
N ARG A 3 -10.84 3.23 4.23
CA ARG A 3 -10.28 3.17 5.59
C ARG A 3 -11.04 2.27 6.58
N LEU A 4 -12.22 1.77 6.19
CA LEU A 4 -13.02 0.86 7.02
C LEU A 4 -12.77 -0.62 6.69
N SER A 5 -12.13 -0.88 5.54
CA SER A 5 -11.78 -2.24 5.14
C SER A 5 -10.42 -2.63 5.73
N PRO A 6 -10.34 -3.67 6.59
CA PRO A 6 -9.06 -4.19 7.06
C PRO A 6 -8.19 -4.71 5.92
N PHE A 7 -8.80 -5.13 4.81
CA PHE A 7 -8.08 -5.62 3.62
C PHE A 7 -7.20 -4.53 2.99
N THR A 8 -7.64 -3.27 3.01
CA THR A 8 -6.82 -2.15 2.53
C THR A 8 -5.50 -2.04 3.29
N TYR A 9 -5.56 -2.16 4.63
CA TYR A 9 -4.37 -2.07 5.48
C TYR A 9 -3.46 -3.28 5.30
N TYR A 10 -4.05 -4.47 5.07
CA TYR A 10 -3.31 -5.69 4.76
C TYR A 10 -2.54 -5.60 3.45
N VAL A 11 -3.22 -5.27 2.34
CA VAL A 11 -2.57 -5.15 1.03
C VAL A 11 -1.50 -4.07 1.06
N SER A 12 -1.78 -2.92 1.69
CA SER A 12 -0.79 -1.84 1.85
C SER A 12 0.43 -2.28 2.67
N ALA A 13 0.24 -3.00 3.77
CA ALA A 13 1.33 -3.50 4.60
C ALA A 13 2.17 -4.54 3.85
N VAL A 14 1.56 -5.53 3.21
CA VAL A 14 2.27 -6.61 2.50
C VAL A 14 3.06 -6.09 1.30
N LEU A 15 2.45 -5.21 0.48
CA LEU A 15 3.14 -4.67 -0.70
C LEU A 15 4.28 -3.72 -0.32
N SER A 16 4.08 -2.87 0.69
CA SER A 16 5.13 -1.96 1.17
C SER A 16 6.28 -2.69 1.89
N THR A 17 6.07 -3.88 2.46
CA THR A 17 7.17 -4.66 3.05
C THR A 17 7.84 -5.57 2.04
N GLY A 18 7.09 -6.14 1.09
CA GLY A 18 7.59 -7.15 0.17
C GLY A 18 8.37 -6.61 -1.03
N VAL A 19 8.02 -5.42 -1.54
CA VAL A 19 8.56 -4.94 -2.83
C VAL A 19 9.25 -3.56 -2.72
N ALA A 20 9.04 -2.81 -1.64
CA ALA A 20 9.60 -1.46 -1.48
C ALA A 20 11.14 -1.41 -1.47
N ASN A 21 11.70 -0.26 -1.83
CA ASN A 21 13.14 0.02 -1.88
C ASN A 21 13.95 -0.86 -2.83
N THR A 22 13.35 -1.22 -3.96
CA THR A 22 14.02 -1.99 -5.01
C THR A 22 14.07 -1.17 -6.30
N ASN A 23 15.20 -1.29 -7.00
CA ASN A 23 15.37 -0.67 -8.32
C ASN A 23 14.75 -1.57 -9.38
N VAL A 24 13.88 -1.00 -10.20
CA VAL A 24 13.15 -1.69 -11.25
C VAL A 24 13.88 -1.48 -12.56
N ASN A 25 14.31 -2.59 -13.17
CA ASN A 25 14.85 -2.59 -14.53
C ASN A 25 13.78 -3.09 -15.50
N CYS A 26 13.32 -2.23 -16.40
CA CYS A 26 12.37 -2.61 -17.44
C CYS A 26 12.94 -3.66 -18.39
N SER A 27 12.10 -4.58 -18.81
CA SER A 27 12.40 -5.50 -19.91
C SER A 27 12.26 -4.83 -21.28
N ALA A 28 12.78 -5.48 -22.32
CA ALA A 28 12.74 -4.96 -23.70
C ALA A 28 11.31 -4.63 -24.22
N ARG A 29 10.26 -5.18 -23.61
CA ARG A 29 8.86 -4.97 -23.98
C ARG A 29 8.16 -3.86 -23.19
N GLU A 30 8.75 -3.42 -22.08
CA GLU A 30 8.19 -2.38 -21.20
C GLU A 30 8.76 -0.99 -21.50
N PHE A 31 9.74 -0.90 -22.40
CA PHE A 31 10.24 0.38 -22.87
C PHE A 31 9.21 1.09 -23.74
N LEU A 32 8.92 2.33 -23.37
CA LEU A 32 8.19 3.28 -24.19
C LEU A 32 9.15 3.86 -25.22
N ARG A 33 8.86 3.61 -26.50
CA ARG A 33 9.59 4.19 -27.62
C ARG A 33 8.95 5.48 -28.07
N LEU A 34 9.72 6.56 -27.99
CA LEU A 34 9.29 7.91 -28.33
C LEU A 34 10.39 8.64 -29.10
N ILE A 35 9.99 9.55 -29.98
CA ILE A 35 10.91 10.29 -30.86
C ILE A 35 11.03 11.70 -30.27
N PRO A 36 12.24 12.17 -29.91
CA PRO A 36 12.41 13.51 -29.38
C PRO A 36 12.21 14.56 -30.49
N PRO A 37 11.82 15.80 -30.14
CA PRO A 37 11.74 16.90 -31.10
C PRO A 37 13.09 17.15 -31.80
N ALA A 38 13.04 17.67 -33.02
CA ALA A 38 14.24 17.96 -33.82
C ALA A 38 15.21 18.88 -33.06
N GLY A 39 16.47 18.46 -32.95
CA GLY A 39 17.53 19.21 -32.27
C GLY A 39 17.67 18.96 -30.77
N GLN A 40 16.90 18.04 -30.17
CA GLN A 40 17.04 17.63 -28.77
C GLN A 40 17.45 16.16 -28.64
N THR A 41 18.24 15.85 -27.61
CA THR A 41 18.50 14.45 -27.21
C THR A 41 17.37 13.92 -26.32
N CYS A 42 17.21 12.60 -26.25
CA CYS A 42 16.26 11.95 -25.36
C CYS A 42 16.39 12.41 -23.91
N GLY A 43 17.63 12.59 -23.44
CA GLY A 43 17.92 13.08 -22.10
C GLY A 43 17.47 14.52 -21.88
N GLN A 44 17.60 15.39 -22.89
CA GLN A 44 17.12 16.78 -22.81
C GLN A 44 15.59 16.85 -22.83
N TYR A 45 14.95 16.10 -23.72
CA TYR A 45 13.50 16.11 -23.87
C TYR A 45 12.76 15.60 -22.63
N LEU A 46 13.28 14.55 -21.99
CA LEU A 46 12.65 13.91 -20.83
C LEU A 46 13.22 14.37 -19.48
N HIS A 47 14.15 15.33 -19.45
CA HIS A 47 14.80 15.76 -18.21
C HIS A 47 13.79 16.19 -17.14
N ASP A 48 12.94 17.16 -17.46
CA ASP A 48 11.94 17.71 -16.54
C ASP A 48 10.89 16.66 -16.16
N TYR A 49 10.50 15.82 -17.13
CA TYR A 49 9.57 14.72 -16.88
C TYR A 49 10.15 13.71 -15.89
N MET A 50 11.41 13.34 -16.03
CA MET A 50 12.08 12.40 -15.13
C MET A 50 12.27 12.95 -13.72
N LEU A 51 12.41 14.27 -13.57
CA LEU A 51 12.47 14.93 -12.26
C LEU A 51 11.13 14.87 -11.51
N LEU A 52 10.02 14.99 -12.24
CA LEU A 52 8.67 15.00 -11.65
C LEU A 52 8.06 13.60 -11.50
N ALA A 53 8.10 12.80 -12.56
CA ALA A 53 7.44 11.49 -12.65
C ALA A 53 8.38 10.32 -12.33
N GLY A 54 9.70 10.54 -12.32
CA GLY A 54 10.69 9.49 -12.20
C GLY A 54 10.94 8.75 -13.53
N GLY A 55 11.39 7.51 -13.42
CA GLY A 55 11.74 6.68 -14.58
C GLY A 55 13.22 6.75 -14.96
N ALA A 56 13.59 5.96 -15.97
CA ALA A 56 14.96 5.80 -16.43
C ALA A 56 15.04 5.77 -17.96
N LEU A 57 16.08 6.38 -18.51
CA LEU A 57 16.41 6.28 -19.93
C LEU A 57 17.57 5.30 -20.13
N LEU A 58 17.46 4.46 -21.16
CA LEU A 58 18.56 3.59 -21.57
C LEU A 58 19.56 4.31 -22.48
N ASN A 59 19.07 5.25 -23.30
CA ASN A 59 19.84 5.90 -24.36
C ASN A 59 19.67 7.44 -24.37
N PRO A 60 20.19 8.15 -23.35
CA PRO A 60 20.00 9.60 -23.20
C PRO A 60 20.55 10.44 -24.37
N GLU A 61 21.58 9.95 -25.07
CA GLU A 61 22.23 10.66 -26.19
C GLU A 61 21.52 10.45 -27.55
N SER A 62 20.52 9.57 -27.62
CA SER A 62 19.81 9.29 -28.87
C SER A 62 18.95 10.49 -29.28
N THR A 63 18.87 10.74 -30.60
CA THR A 63 18.04 11.79 -31.20
C THR A 63 16.95 11.24 -32.12
N SER A 64 16.92 9.91 -32.32
CA SER A 64 16.03 9.24 -33.28
C SER A 64 14.99 8.34 -32.62
N ALA A 65 15.34 7.68 -31.51
CA ALA A 65 14.44 6.85 -30.73
C ALA A 65 14.90 6.80 -29.27
N CYS A 66 14.00 7.10 -28.33
CA CYS A 66 14.23 7.03 -26.89
C CYS A 66 13.59 5.77 -26.34
N ASP A 67 14.36 4.96 -25.62
CA ASP A 67 13.85 3.82 -24.85
C ASP A 67 13.68 4.28 -23.39
N PHE A 68 12.45 4.61 -23.01
CA PHE A 68 12.10 5.13 -21.68
C PHE A 68 11.42 4.07 -20.83
N CYS A 69 11.92 3.88 -19.61
CA CYS A 69 11.34 3.02 -18.58
C CYS A 69 10.56 3.90 -17.58
N PRO A 70 9.23 3.80 -17.51
CA PRO A 70 8.41 4.68 -16.68
C PRO A 70 8.56 4.42 -15.19
N VAL A 71 8.99 3.21 -14.80
CA VAL A 71 9.15 2.81 -13.39
C VAL A 71 10.60 2.45 -13.13
N LYS A 72 11.30 3.30 -12.37
CA LYS A 72 12.70 3.07 -11.94
C LYS A 72 12.79 2.60 -10.49
N ASP A 73 11.86 3.05 -9.64
CA ASP A 73 11.84 2.75 -8.22
C ASP A 73 10.46 2.22 -7.83
N THR A 74 10.45 1.11 -7.11
CA THR A 74 9.20 0.51 -6.63
C THR A 74 8.46 1.42 -5.66
N ASN A 75 9.14 2.30 -4.93
CA ASN A 75 8.48 3.26 -4.05
C ASN A 75 7.63 4.26 -4.84
N THR A 76 8.10 4.73 -6.00
CA THR A 76 7.31 5.60 -6.89
C THR A 76 6.06 4.88 -7.39
N PHE A 77 6.19 3.58 -7.72
CA PHE A 77 5.04 2.75 -8.08
C PHE A 77 4.05 2.55 -6.92
N LEU A 78 4.55 2.27 -5.71
CA LEU A 78 3.72 2.12 -4.52
C LEU A 78 2.95 3.41 -4.20
N GLU A 79 3.57 4.57 -4.38
CA GLU A 79 2.92 5.87 -4.17
C GLU A 79 1.77 6.11 -5.16
N GLN A 80 1.91 5.69 -6.42
CA GLN A 80 0.83 5.79 -7.42
C GLN A 80 -0.43 5.02 -6.99
N VAL A 81 -0.26 3.88 -6.31
CA VAL A 81 -1.38 3.08 -5.76
C VAL A 81 -1.77 3.48 -4.33
N ASN A 82 -1.38 4.68 -3.88
CA ASN A 82 -1.64 5.21 -2.53
C ASN A 82 -1.03 4.38 -1.38
N ILE A 83 0.05 3.65 -1.64
CA ILE A 83 0.79 2.87 -0.64
C ILE A 83 2.09 3.60 -0.33
N ARG A 84 2.20 4.10 0.90
CA ARG A 84 3.41 4.79 1.37
C ARG A 84 4.23 3.85 2.25
N TYR A 85 5.51 3.69 1.95
CA TYR A 85 6.42 2.86 2.75
C TYR A 85 6.52 3.32 4.21
N SER A 86 6.44 4.62 4.48
CA SER A 86 6.45 5.17 5.83
C SER A 86 5.29 4.67 6.71
N GLU A 87 4.18 4.28 6.11
CA GLU A 87 2.94 3.92 6.81
C GLU A 87 2.79 2.43 7.11
N ARG A 88 3.76 1.62 6.70
CA ARG A 88 3.73 0.15 6.86
C ARG A 88 3.47 -0.29 8.30
N TRP A 89 4.16 0.32 9.27
CA TRP A 89 4.04 -0.05 10.68
C TRP A 89 2.72 0.39 11.29
N ARG A 90 2.20 1.55 10.88
CA ARG A 90 0.85 2.00 11.26
C ARG A 90 -0.21 1.03 10.74
N ASN A 91 -0.10 0.62 9.47
CA ASN A 91 -1.07 -0.28 8.84
C ASN A 91 -1.06 -1.68 9.47
N ILE A 92 0.12 -2.20 9.83
CA ILE A 92 0.27 -3.43 10.62
C ILE A 92 -0.39 -3.26 12.00
N GLY A 93 -0.15 -2.15 12.69
CA GLY A 93 -0.77 -1.87 13.99
C GLY A 93 -2.30 -1.84 13.93
N ILE A 94 -2.87 -1.22 12.90
CA ILE A 94 -4.33 -1.17 12.69
C ILE A 94 -4.90 -2.58 12.51
N LEU A 95 -4.22 -3.47 11.78
CA LEU A 95 -4.64 -4.87 11.65
C LEU A 95 -4.70 -5.59 13.00
N PHE A 96 -3.69 -5.39 13.85
CA PHE A 96 -3.71 -5.97 15.20
C PHE A 96 -4.89 -5.44 16.02
N VAL A 97 -5.23 -4.15 15.92
CA VAL A 97 -6.42 -3.59 16.59
C VAL A 97 -7.70 -4.30 16.13
N TYR A 98 -7.87 -4.52 14.82
CA TYR A 98 -9.02 -5.30 14.31
C TYR A 98 -9.06 -6.71 14.90
N ILE A 99 -7.92 -7.41 15.00
CA ILE A 99 -7.85 -8.75 15.59
C ILE A 99 -8.31 -8.72 17.06
N PHE A 100 -7.78 -7.80 17.86
CA PHE A 100 -8.17 -7.69 19.27
C PHE A 100 -9.64 -7.36 19.47
N VAL A 101 -10.20 -6.41 18.70
CA VAL A 101 -11.62 -6.05 18.78
C VAL A 101 -12.50 -7.25 18.41
N ASN A 102 -12.15 -8.01 17.37
CA ASN A 102 -12.90 -9.21 16.99
C ASN A 102 -12.82 -10.31 18.07
N VAL A 103 -11.65 -10.55 18.66
CA VAL A 103 -11.47 -11.54 19.73
C VAL A 103 -12.25 -11.16 20.98
N ILE A 104 -12.12 -9.91 21.44
CA ILE A 104 -12.85 -9.40 22.61
C ILE A 104 -14.35 -9.42 22.34
N GLY A 105 -14.78 -9.01 21.15
CA GLY A 105 -16.18 -9.07 20.71
C GLY A 105 -16.72 -10.50 20.76
N ALA A 106 -16.00 -11.46 20.19
CA ALA A 106 -16.41 -12.87 20.18
C ALA A 106 -16.54 -13.43 21.60
N ILE A 107 -15.58 -13.17 22.48
CA ILE A 107 -15.62 -13.60 23.89
C ILE A 107 -16.77 -12.91 24.63
N GLY A 108 -16.96 -11.61 24.42
CA GLY A 108 -18.03 -10.81 25.04
C GLY A 108 -19.42 -11.27 24.62
N PHE A 109 -19.64 -11.48 23.32
CA PHE A 109 -20.90 -12.02 22.80
C PHE A 109 -21.14 -13.45 23.28
N TYR A 110 -20.11 -14.29 23.29
CA TYR A 110 -20.21 -15.65 23.83
C TYR A 110 -20.65 -15.63 25.30
N TRP A 111 -20.02 -14.80 26.13
CA TRP A 111 -20.37 -14.67 27.54
C TRP A 111 -21.80 -14.15 27.72
N LEU A 112 -22.18 -13.11 26.98
CA LEU A 112 -23.50 -12.47 27.09
C LEU A 112 -24.65 -13.37 26.62
N LEU A 113 -24.45 -14.13 25.55
CA LEU A 113 -25.49 -14.98 24.95
C LEU A 113 -25.56 -16.38 25.58
N ARG A 114 -24.43 -16.93 26.05
CA ARG A 114 -24.35 -18.33 26.49
C ARG A 114 -24.26 -18.51 27.99
N VAL A 115 -23.78 -17.54 28.78
CA VAL A 115 -23.70 -17.70 30.24
C VAL A 115 -25.05 -17.33 30.85
N PRO A 116 -25.83 -18.31 31.36
CA PRO A 116 -27.07 -18.00 32.03
C PRO A 116 -26.77 -17.24 33.33
N LYS A 117 -27.34 -16.05 33.49
CA LYS A 117 -27.25 -15.27 34.74
C LYS A 117 -28.15 -15.88 35.82
N THR A 118 -27.94 -17.12 36.22
CA THR A 118 -28.77 -17.85 37.21
C THR A 118 -28.52 -17.47 38.68
N GLY A 119 -27.91 -16.30 38.96
CA GLY A 119 -27.60 -15.91 40.35
C GLY A 119 -27.84 -14.45 40.74
N LEU A 120 -27.89 -13.49 39.82
CA LEU A 120 -27.95 -12.06 40.20
C LEU A 120 -29.35 -11.56 40.59
N PHE A 121 -30.43 -12.20 40.13
CA PHE A 121 -31.80 -11.84 40.51
C PHE A 121 -32.31 -12.54 41.78
N LYS A 122 -31.62 -13.59 42.27
CA LYS A 122 -32.05 -14.31 43.49
C LYS A 122 -31.67 -13.62 44.80
N LYS A 123 -30.72 -12.67 44.80
CA LYS A 123 -30.27 -11.98 46.03
C LYS A 123 -31.17 -10.83 46.49
N LYS A 124 -32.15 -10.37 45.70
CA LYS A 124 -33.09 -9.31 46.13
C LYS A 124 -34.35 -9.82 46.84
N ALA A 125 -34.62 -11.13 46.86
CA ALA A 125 -35.86 -11.69 47.42
C ALA A 125 -35.69 -12.34 48.82
N LYS A 126 -34.57 -12.11 49.51
CA LYS A 126 -34.31 -12.68 50.84
C LYS A 126 -33.78 -11.61 51.79
N LYS A 127 -34.60 -10.60 52.05
CA LYS A 127 -34.41 -9.62 53.13
C LYS A 127 -35.79 -9.19 53.64
N ASP A 128 -36.48 -10.14 54.24
CA ASP A 128 -37.52 -9.93 55.26
C ASP A 128 -37.16 -10.85 56.44
#